data_AF-A0A817MIM9-F1
#
_entry.id   AF-A0A817MIM9-F1
#
_cell.length_a   1.000
_cell.length_b   1.000
_cell.length_c   1.000
_cell.angle_alpha   90.00
_cell.angle_beta   90.00
_cell.angle_gamma   90.00
#
_symmetry.space_group_name_H-M   'P 1'
#
loop_
_entity.id
_entity.type
_entity.pdbx_description
1 polymer ?
#
loop_
_entity_poly.entity_id
_entity_poly.type
_entity_poly.pdbx_seq_one_letter_code
_entity_poly.pdbx_strand_id
1 'polypeptide(L)'
;MDLNKTDNSSYNDTGYQMLISSSIVFWTYLILDISSTICSFFLLYQFISRRILHRAINNHTIIAITFSSLGTNLLDVPFSITYAHLGIVWPPTPIVCVIWWFASNANFTTTNILIAWGSFERHILIFHEKWLSTKKKRWLIHYAPLIFFMLYPFIFYVAAVFIPSCNDSFIFDYIQPVCGWMPCYASKTPIVMYDISTHGILPNIVIAICSIALLIRVIWHKHIRYRQQVKWKKYRKLTIQMLSLSIVFLIFNLPYLIYVILEYGNILPTNIDPEIYNYLIILTDFCILLLPFITLLSLPSEFWLKKWRHRLPMS
;
A
#
# COMPACT_ATOMS: atom_id res chain seq x y z
N MET A 1 -37.28 -53.15 10.35
CA MET A 1 -37.23 -51.85 9.64
C MET A 1 -36.17 -51.06 10.36
N ASP A 2 -34.94 -51.31 9.97
CA ASP A 2 -33.75 -50.99 10.74
C ASP A 2 -33.34 -49.55 10.48
N LEU A 3 -33.18 -48.81 11.58
CA LEU A 3 -32.66 -47.45 11.63
C LEU A 3 -31.23 -47.47 11.11
N ASN A 4 -31.07 -47.00 9.87
CA ASN A 4 -29.81 -47.00 9.17
C ASN A 4 -28.86 -45.98 9.83
N LYS A 5 -27.80 -46.56 10.37
CA LYS A 5 -26.59 -45.99 10.95
C LYS A 5 -26.12 -44.77 10.13
N THR A 6 -26.14 -43.60 10.75
CA THR A 6 -25.48 -42.38 10.25
C THR A 6 -23.99 -42.65 10.17
N ASP A 7 -23.48 -42.70 8.94
CA ASP A 7 -22.05 -42.67 8.67
C ASP A 7 -21.49 -41.35 9.20
N ASN A 8 -20.71 -41.45 10.29
CA ASN A 8 -19.70 -40.46 10.64
C ASN A 8 -18.64 -40.50 9.54
N SER A 9 -18.93 -39.89 8.38
CA SER A 9 -17.88 -39.51 7.45
C SER A 9 -17.03 -38.51 8.21
N SER A 10 -15.87 -38.97 8.67
CA SER A 10 -14.72 -38.13 8.97
C SER A 10 -14.60 -37.18 7.80
N TYR A 11 -15.07 -35.95 7.98
CA TYR A 11 -14.74 -34.83 7.13
C TYR A 11 -13.22 -34.77 7.26
N ASN A 12 -12.52 -35.39 6.31
CA ASN A 12 -11.07 -35.33 6.27
C ASN A 12 -10.79 -33.86 6.10
N ASP A 13 -10.37 -33.27 7.21
CA ASP A 13 -9.92 -31.92 7.38
C ASP A 13 -8.65 -31.77 6.55
N THR A 14 -8.79 -31.76 5.22
CA THR A 14 -7.80 -31.21 4.29
C THR A 14 -7.96 -29.69 4.29
N GLY A 15 -8.30 -29.11 5.45
CA GLY A 15 -8.20 -27.69 5.68
C GLY A 15 -6.75 -27.32 5.48
N TYR A 16 -6.50 -26.52 4.45
CA TYR A 16 -5.20 -25.91 4.19
C TYR A 16 -4.69 -25.32 5.51
N GLN A 17 -3.64 -25.92 6.05
CA GLN A 17 -3.19 -25.62 7.39
C GLN A 17 -2.24 -24.44 7.27
N MET A 18 -2.79 -23.21 7.27
CA MET A 18 -1.99 -21.99 7.18
C MET A 18 -0.73 -22.09 8.05
N LEU A 19 0.43 -21.84 7.42
CA LEU A 19 1.74 -21.84 8.08
C LEU A 19 1.78 -21.02 9.38
N ILE A 20 0.92 -20.00 9.48
CA ILE A 20 0.70 -19.20 10.68
C ILE A 20 -0.72 -19.42 11.19
N SER A 21 -0.87 -19.62 12.49
CA SER A 21 -2.17 -19.73 13.15
C SER A 21 -3.05 -18.51 12.84
N SER A 22 -4.29 -18.74 12.39
CA SER A 22 -5.28 -17.70 12.08
C SER A 22 -5.49 -16.72 13.23
N SER A 23 -5.42 -17.22 14.48
CA SER A 23 -5.51 -16.41 15.69
C SER A 23 -4.40 -15.35 15.78
N ILE A 24 -3.17 -15.71 15.40
CA ILE A 24 -2.04 -14.77 15.42
C ILE A 24 -2.24 -13.70 14.34
N VAL A 25 -2.63 -14.10 13.13
CA VAL A 25 -2.92 -13.18 12.02
C VAL A 25 -4.04 -12.21 12.41
N PHE A 26 -5.15 -12.73 12.95
CA PHE A 26 -6.30 -11.95 13.41
C PHE A 26 -5.90 -10.87 14.41
N TRP A 27 -5.25 -11.24 15.52
CA TRP A 27 -4.87 -10.27 16.56
C TRP A 27 -3.84 -9.27 16.07
N THR A 28 -2.90 -9.71 15.23
CA THR A 28 -1.88 -8.83 14.66
C THR A 28 -2.51 -7.77 13.75
N TYR A 29 -3.40 -8.18 12.85
CA TYR A 29 -4.11 -7.26 11.96
C TYR A 29 -5.02 -6.34 12.74
N LEU A 30 -5.78 -6.84 13.70
CA LEU A 30 -6.70 -6.02 14.48
C LEU A 30 -5.97 -4.91 15.25
N ILE A 31 -4.89 -5.23 15.95
CA ILE A 31 -4.12 -4.25 16.74
C ILE A 31 -3.46 -3.23 15.82
N LEU A 32 -2.82 -3.69 14.74
CA LEU A 32 -2.13 -2.81 13.81
C LEU A 32 -3.11 -1.94 13.03
N ASP A 33 -4.23 -2.46 12.57
CA ASP A 33 -5.24 -1.72 11.82
C ASP A 33 -5.88 -0.61 12.65
N ILE A 34 -6.35 -0.92 13.86
CA ILE A 34 -6.90 0.10 14.78
C ILE A 34 -5.88 1.21 15.01
N SER A 35 -4.63 0.84 15.32
CA SER A 35 -3.56 1.80 15.59
C SER A 35 -3.19 2.61 14.35
N SER A 36 -3.11 1.96 13.19
CA SER A 36 -2.76 2.54 11.88
C SER A 36 -3.84 3.51 11.39
N THR A 37 -5.10 3.14 11.56
CA THR A 37 -6.27 3.95 11.22
C THR A 37 -6.37 5.19 12.09
N ILE A 38 -6.23 5.07 13.41
CA ILE A 38 -6.18 6.23 14.33
C ILE A 38 -5.03 7.17 13.95
N CYS A 39 -3.85 6.60 13.68
CA CYS A 39 -2.66 7.36 13.26
C CYS A 39 -2.91 8.10 11.94
N SER A 40 -3.52 7.44 10.96
CA SER A 40 -3.87 8.02 9.65
C SER A 40 -4.85 9.18 9.76
N PHE A 41 -5.94 9.02 10.54
CA PHE A 41 -6.87 10.12 10.79
C PHE A 41 -6.20 11.29 11.50
N PHE A 42 -5.38 11.02 12.51
CA PHE A 42 -4.62 12.06 13.20
C PHE A 42 -3.71 12.83 12.23
N LEU A 43 -2.95 12.11 11.38
CA LEU A 43 -2.06 12.70 10.39
C LEU A 43 -2.83 13.57 9.38
N LEU A 44 -3.89 13.05 8.79
CA LEU A 44 -4.73 13.78 7.84
C LEU A 44 -5.34 15.03 8.49
N TYR A 45 -5.85 14.90 9.71
CA TYR A 45 -6.34 16.04 10.48
C TYR A 45 -5.26 17.11 10.69
N GLN A 46 -4.04 16.73 11.07
CA GLN A 46 -2.94 17.69 11.22
C GLN A 46 -2.56 18.36 9.90
N PHE A 47 -2.48 17.58 8.81
CA PHE A 47 -2.13 18.11 7.49
C PHE A 47 -3.17 19.10 6.98
N ILE A 48 -4.46 18.78 7.09
CA ILE A 48 -5.58 19.61 6.60
C ILE A 48 -5.79 20.83 7.51
N SER A 49 -5.81 20.65 8.82
CA SER A 49 -6.13 21.73 9.78
C SER A 49 -5.03 22.79 9.85
N ARG A 50 -3.76 22.42 9.63
CA ARG A 50 -2.66 23.38 9.69
C ARG A 50 -2.33 23.91 8.31
N ARG A 51 -2.71 25.16 8.05
CA ARG A 51 -2.45 25.89 6.78
C ARG A 51 -0.98 25.82 6.32
N ILE A 52 -0.02 25.81 7.23
CA ILE A 52 1.42 25.73 6.91
C ILE A 52 1.78 24.34 6.33
N LEU A 53 1.18 23.27 6.87
CA LEU A 53 1.42 21.91 6.41
C LEU A 53 0.73 21.64 5.08
N HIS A 54 -0.56 21.98 4.98
CA HIS A 54 -1.33 21.81 3.75
C HIS A 54 -0.73 22.61 2.59
N ARG A 55 -0.16 23.80 2.80
CA ARG A 55 0.41 24.60 1.69
C ARG A 55 1.80 24.16 1.25
N ALA A 56 2.47 23.32 2.03
CA ALA A 56 3.80 22.85 1.68
C ALA A 56 3.66 21.75 0.62
N ILE A 57 4.10 22.05 -0.62
CA ILE A 57 3.99 21.15 -1.77
C ILE A 57 4.53 19.74 -1.48
N ASN A 58 5.59 19.67 -0.68
CA ASN A 58 6.24 18.44 -0.25
C ASN A 58 5.34 17.47 0.52
N ASN A 59 4.24 17.97 1.08
CA ASN A 59 3.31 17.21 1.92
C ASN A 59 2.11 16.70 1.13
N HIS A 60 1.78 17.25 -0.05
CA HIS A 60 0.60 16.81 -0.80
C HIS A 60 0.70 15.33 -1.19
N THR A 61 1.88 14.89 -1.63
CA THR A 61 2.12 13.48 -1.97
C THR A 61 2.02 12.57 -0.75
N ILE A 62 2.50 13.02 0.42
CA ILE A 62 2.32 12.28 1.69
C ILE A 62 0.84 12.21 2.08
N ILE A 63 0.10 13.32 1.93
CA ILE A 63 -1.35 13.35 2.19
C ILE A 63 -2.07 12.36 1.29
N ALA A 64 -1.74 12.32 0.00
CA ALA A 64 -2.31 11.37 -0.96
C ALA A 64 -1.97 9.92 -0.58
N ILE A 65 -0.72 9.62 -0.22
CA ILE A 65 -0.29 8.29 0.26
C ILE A 65 -1.07 7.90 1.53
N THR A 66 -1.16 8.79 2.53
CA THR A 66 -1.89 8.52 3.78
C THR A 66 -3.40 8.35 3.55
N PHE A 67 -3.97 9.10 2.60
CA PHE A 67 -5.38 8.96 2.23
C PHE A 67 -5.65 7.61 1.54
N SER A 68 -4.79 7.22 0.59
CA SER A 68 -4.88 5.93 -0.09
C SER A 68 -4.69 4.75 0.88
N SER A 69 -3.72 4.84 1.80
CA SER A 69 -3.50 3.80 2.81
C SER A 69 -4.66 3.70 3.81
N LEU A 70 -5.27 4.83 4.17
CA LEU A 70 -6.49 4.83 4.98
C LEU A 70 -7.64 4.13 4.25
N GLY A 71 -7.74 4.29 2.93
CA GLY A 71 -8.68 3.54 2.09
C GLY A 71 -8.51 2.02 2.24
N THR A 72 -7.28 1.52 2.11
CA THR A 72 -6.98 0.09 2.34
C THR A 72 -7.33 -0.34 3.77
N ASN A 73 -6.92 0.42 4.79
CA ASN A 73 -7.23 0.08 6.18
C ASN A 73 -8.74 0.03 6.47
N LEU A 74 -9.55 0.87 5.81
CA LEU A 74 -11.00 0.91 6.04
C LEU A 74 -11.79 -0.08 5.18
N LEU A 75 -11.26 -0.46 4.01
CA LEU A 75 -12.01 -1.23 3.02
C LEU A 75 -11.47 -2.63 2.76
N ASP A 76 -10.19 -2.87 2.97
CA ASP A 76 -9.52 -4.14 2.64
C ASP A 76 -9.19 -4.94 3.91
N VAL A 77 -8.42 -4.34 4.81
CA VAL A 77 -7.97 -4.98 6.06
C VAL A 77 -9.12 -5.55 6.91
N PRO A 78 -10.31 -4.92 7.02
CA PRO A 78 -11.41 -5.50 7.79
C PRO A 78 -11.92 -6.82 7.21
N PHE A 79 -11.90 -6.99 5.88
CA PHE A 79 -12.23 -8.28 5.27
C PHE A 79 -11.15 -9.32 5.58
N SER A 80 -9.87 -8.95 5.53
CA SER A 80 -8.76 -9.84 5.92
C SER A 80 -8.85 -10.25 7.40
N ILE A 81 -9.22 -9.34 8.30
CA ILE A 81 -9.48 -9.64 9.72
C ILE A 81 -10.65 -10.61 9.87
N THR A 82 -11.75 -10.35 9.16
CA THR A 82 -12.95 -11.20 9.22
C THR A 82 -12.63 -12.61 8.72
N TYR A 83 -11.89 -12.72 7.61
CA TYR A 83 -11.41 -13.99 7.09
C TYR A 83 -10.46 -14.70 8.08
N ALA A 84 -9.50 -13.99 8.68
CA ALA A 84 -8.60 -14.57 9.68
C ALA A 84 -9.36 -15.08 10.93
N HIS A 85 -10.51 -14.50 11.26
CA HIS A 85 -11.35 -14.95 12.37
C HIS A 85 -12.20 -16.18 12.01
N LEU A 86 -12.86 -16.14 10.84
CA LEU A 86 -13.87 -17.12 10.47
C LEU A 86 -13.31 -18.28 9.63
N GLY A 87 -12.14 -18.10 9.01
CA GLY A 87 -11.57 -19.02 8.02
C GLY A 87 -12.32 -19.03 6.68
N ILE A 88 -13.31 -18.14 6.50
CA ILE A 88 -14.13 -18.03 5.30
C ILE A 88 -14.42 -16.57 4.98
N VAL A 89 -14.68 -16.28 3.71
CA VAL A 89 -15.18 -14.97 3.26
C VAL A 89 -16.63 -14.81 3.70
N TRP A 90 -16.93 -13.74 4.43
CA TRP A 90 -18.26 -13.46 4.93
C TRP A 90 -18.75 -12.04 4.58
N PRO A 91 -19.97 -11.88 4.02
CA PRO A 91 -20.86 -12.95 3.55
C PRO A 91 -20.34 -13.60 2.25
N PRO A 92 -20.58 -14.91 2.04
CA PRO A 92 -20.06 -15.66 0.90
C PRO A 92 -20.86 -15.35 -0.37
N THR A 93 -20.69 -14.14 -0.88
CA THR A 93 -21.39 -13.64 -2.07
C THR A 93 -20.40 -13.12 -3.10
N PRO A 94 -20.67 -13.28 -4.41
CA PRO A 94 -19.81 -12.76 -5.48
C PRO A 94 -19.56 -11.26 -5.37
N ILE A 95 -20.56 -10.50 -4.93
CA ILE A 95 -20.49 -9.04 -4.81
C ILE A 95 -19.44 -8.63 -3.79
N VAL A 96 -19.36 -9.32 -2.64
CA VAL A 96 -18.32 -9.05 -1.63
C VAL A 96 -16.94 -9.29 -2.19
N CYS A 97 -16.73 -10.38 -2.92
CA CYS A 97 -15.46 -10.70 -3.56
C CYS A 97 -15.01 -9.66 -4.58
N VAL A 98 -15.94 -9.24 -5.44
CA VAL A 98 -15.70 -8.21 -6.44
C VAL A 98 -15.35 -6.87 -5.80
N ILE A 99 -16.08 -6.47 -4.75
CA ILE A 99 -15.80 -5.24 -4.00
C ILE A 99 -14.44 -5.34 -3.30
N TRP A 100 -14.14 -6.49 -2.69
CA TRP A 100 -12.89 -6.72 -1.99
C TRP A 100 -11.70 -6.67 -2.94
N TRP A 101 -11.76 -7.35 -4.09
CA TRP A 101 -10.73 -7.26 -5.14
C TRP A 101 -10.51 -5.84 -5.61
N PHE A 102 -11.59 -5.10 -5.86
CA PHE A 102 -11.48 -3.71 -6.27
C PHE A 102 -10.81 -2.86 -5.18
N ALA A 103 -11.30 -2.95 -3.94
CA ALA A 103 -10.78 -2.16 -2.83
C ALA A 103 -9.31 -2.47 -2.54
N SER A 104 -8.94 -3.74 -2.49
CA SER A 104 -7.58 -4.19 -2.23
C SER A 104 -6.64 -3.72 -3.34
N ASN A 105 -6.90 -4.13 -4.58
CA ASN A 105 -5.98 -3.85 -5.69
C ASN A 105 -5.90 -2.36 -6.04
N ALA A 106 -7.02 -1.62 -6.04
CA ALA A 106 -7.02 -0.21 -6.41
C ALA A 106 -6.28 0.65 -5.36
N ASN A 107 -6.55 0.48 -4.07
CA ASN A 107 -5.90 1.27 -3.03
C ASN A 107 -4.43 0.88 -2.87
N PHE A 108 -4.10 -0.41 -2.92
CA PHE A 108 -2.71 -0.87 -2.84
C PHE A 108 -1.88 -0.34 -4.02
N THR A 109 -2.38 -0.50 -5.23
CA THR A 109 -1.72 0.00 -6.46
C THR A 109 -1.56 1.52 -6.44
N THR A 110 -2.61 2.24 -6.04
CA THR A 110 -2.52 3.70 -5.90
C THR A 110 -1.42 4.09 -4.92
N THR A 111 -1.35 3.42 -3.77
CA THR A 111 -0.30 3.68 -2.78
C THR A 111 1.09 3.39 -3.36
N ASN A 112 1.28 2.26 -4.04
CA ASN A 112 2.56 1.89 -4.67
C ASN A 112 3.02 2.95 -5.69
N ILE A 113 2.12 3.33 -6.62
CA ILE A 113 2.41 4.33 -7.66
C ILE A 113 2.67 5.71 -7.03
N LEU A 114 1.93 6.10 -5.98
CA LEU A 114 2.16 7.37 -5.30
C LEU A 114 3.50 7.39 -4.55
N ILE A 115 3.96 6.27 -4.00
CA ILE A 115 5.30 6.16 -3.41
C ILE A 115 6.37 6.28 -4.50
N ALA A 116 6.19 5.60 -5.64
CA ALA A 116 7.08 5.71 -6.79
C ALA A 116 7.17 7.16 -7.30
N TRP A 117 6.01 7.80 -7.50
CA TRP A 117 5.92 9.20 -7.89
C TRP A 117 6.56 10.11 -6.86
N GLY A 118 6.26 9.95 -5.57
CA GLY A 118 6.85 10.76 -4.51
C GLY A 118 8.38 10.65 -4.45
N SER A 119 8.92 9.46 -4.68
CA SER A 119 10.37 9.23 -4.75
C SER A 119 11.01 9.93 -5.94
N PHE A 120 10.36 9.91 -7.10
CA PHE A 120 10.79 10.69 -8.27
C PHE A 120 10.66 12.20 -8.04
N GLU A 121 9.49 12.66 -7.60
CA GLU A 121 9.15 14.05 -7.36
C GLU A 121 10.10 14.73 -6.36
N ARG A 122 10.58 13.99 -5.34
CA ARG A 122 11.59 14.49 -4.39
C ARG A 122 12.88 14.95 -5.09
N HIS A 123 13.27 14.33 -6.20
CA HIS A 123 14.41 14.79 -6.97
C HIS A 123 14.15 16.14 -7.62
N ILE A 124 12.95 16.32 -8.18
CA ILE A 124 12.54 17.60 -8.79
C ILE A 124 12.51 18.69 -7.72
N LEU A 125 11.90 18.42 -6.56
CA LEU A 125 11.75 19.39 -5.47
C LEU A 125 13.08 19.86 -4.89
N ILE A 126 14.06 18.96 -4.78
CA ILE A 126 15.36 19.28 -4.16
C ILE A 126 16.33 19.88 -5.18
N PHE A 127 16.41 19.34 -6.39
CA PHE A 127 17.46 19.68 -7.35
C PHE A 127 16.98 20.62 -8.45
N HIS A 128 15.68 20.69 -8.71
CA HIS A 128 15.10 21.43 -9.82
C HIS A 128 13.99 22.40 -9.35
N GLU A 129 14.21 23.13 -8.25
CA GLU A 129 13.24 24.09 -7.69
C GLU A 129 12.71 25.10 -8.73
N LYS A 130 13.55 25.50 -9.70
CA LYS A 130 13.15 26.39 -10.81
C LYS A 130 12.01 25.83 -11.66
N TRP A 131 11.85 24.51 -11.73
CA TRP A 131 10.75 23.88 -12.45
C TRP A 131 9.41 24.12 -11.76
N LEU A 132 9.39 24.46 -10.46
CA LEU A 132 8.16 24.71 -9.68
C LEU A 132 7.94 26.19 -9.35
N SER A 133 8.70 27.07 -10.01
CA SER A 133 8.71 28.51 -9.79
C SER A 133 7.39 29.20 -10.12
N THR A 134 6.68 28.75 -11.17
CA THR A 134 5.42 29.35 -11.62
C THR A 134 4.22 28.46 -11.33
N LYS A 135 3.03 29.06 -11.19
CA LYS A 135 1.78 28.33 -10.96
C LYS A 135 1.49 27.31 -12.08
N LYS A 136 1.69 27.69 -13.34
CA LYS A 136 1.48 26.80 -14.50
C LYS A 136 2.40 25.58 -14.46
N LYS A 137 3.71 25.80 -14.25
CA LYS A 137 4.67 24.69 -14.16
C LYS A 137 4.40 23.80 -12.94
N ARG A 138 4.01 24.39 -11.80
CA ARG A 138 3.61 23.62 -10.61
C ARG A 138 2.40 22.74 -10.87
N TRP A 139 1.40 23.26 -11.58
CA TRP A 139 0.24 22.47 -11.98
C TRP A 139 0.62 21.29 -12.86
N LEU A 140 1.43 21.53 -13.90
CA LEU A 140 1.85 20.49 -14.83
C LEU A 140 2.76 19.42 -14.20
N ILE A 141 3.71 19.83 -13.34
CA ILE A 141 4.77 18.93 -12.85
C ILE A 141 4.39 18.25 -11.54
N HIS A 142 3.52 18.84 -10.72
CA HIS A 142 3.17 18.31 -9.41
C HIS A 142 1.70 17.89 -9.33
N TYR A 143 0.76 18.82 -9.56
CA TYR A 143 -0.65 18.53 -9.31
C TYR A 143 -1.26 17.59 -10.35
N ALA A 144 -0.99 17.77 -11.63
CA ALA A 144 -1.55 16.93 -12.69
C ALA A 144 -1.08 15.46 -12.59
N PRO A 145 0.21 15.15 -12.40
CA PRO A 145 0.64 13.76 -12.18
C PRO A 145 0.08 13.17 -10.90
N LEU A 146 0.01 13.94 -9.81
CA LEU A 146 -0.55 13.45 -8.55
C LEU A 146 -2.03 13.08 -8.69
N ILE A 147 -2.84 13.93 -9.35
CA ILE A 147 -4.26 13.64 -9.63
C ILE A 147 -4.39 12.44 -10.57
N PHE A 148 -3.58 12.39 -11.63
CA PHE A 148 -3.57 11.27 -12.56
C PHE A 148 -3.28 9.95 -11.83
N PHE A 149 -2.21 9.88 -11.03
CA PHE A 149 -1.83 8.67 -10.29
C PHE A 149 -2.82 8.30 -9.17
N MET A 150 -3.61 9.25 -8.66
CA MET A 150 -4.71 8.93 -7.74
C MET A 150 -5.93 8.36 -8.45
N LEU A 151 -6.27 8.80 -9.67
CA LEU A 151 -7.51 8.37 -10.35
C LEU A 151 -7.29 7.16 -11.26
N TYR A 152 -6.13 7.08 -11.91
CA TYR A 152 -5.82 6.08 -12.91
C TYR A 152 -6.00 4.63 -12.41
N PRO A 153 -5.47 4.22 -11.24
CA PRO A 153 -5.66 2.84 -10.76
C PRO A 153 -7.14 2.52 -10.51
N PHE A 154 -7.90 3.45 -9.93
CA PHE A 154 -9.34 3.24 -9.71
C PHE A 154 -10.09 3.05 -11.03
N ILE A 155 -9.81 3.86 -12.05
CA ILE A 155 -10.42 3.70 -13.38
C ILE A 155 -10.04 2.34 -13.97
N PHE A 156 -8.76 1.97 -13.88
CA PHE A 156 -8.27 0.68 -14.36
C PHE A 156 -8.98 -0.48 -13.67
N TYR A 157 -9.05 -0.51 -12.33
CA TYR A 157 -9.67 -1.62 -11.61
C TYR A 157 -11.20 -1.60 -11.68
N VAL A 158 -11.85 -0.44 -11.88
CA VAL A 158 -13.27 -0.43 -12.27
C VAL A 158 -13.44 -1.18 -13.59
N ALA A 159 -12.60 -0.88 -14.59
CA ALA A 159 -12.65 -1.53 -15.89
C ALA A 159 -12.27 -3.02 -15.83
N ALA A 160 -11.21 -3.37 -15.11
CA ALA A 160 -10.71 -4.73 -15.03
C ALA A 160 -11.60 -5.64 -14.18
N VAL A 161 -12.19 -5.14 -13.11
CA VAL A 161 -12.95 -5.98 -12.16
C VAL A 161 -14.44 -6.03 -12.51
N PHE A 162 -15.06 -4.94 -12.95
CA PHE A 162 -16.53 -4.87 -13.12
C PHE A 162 -17.01 -5.02 -14.57
N ILE A 163 -16.18 -4.74 -15.59
CA ILE A 163 -16.60 -4.83 -17.00
C ILE A 163 -16.52 -6.26 -17.55
N PRO A 164 -15.42 -7.00 -17.41
CA PRO A 164 -15.40 -8.37 -17.91
C PRO A 164 -16.36 -9.22 -17.09
N SER A 165 -17.39 -9.74 -17.75
CA SER A 165 -18.19 -10.82 -17.18
C SER A 165 -17.26 -12.00 -16.93
N CYS A 166 -17.15 -12.42 -15.68
CA CYS A 166 -16.56 -13.71 -15.38
C CYS A 166 -17.34 -14.76 -16.16
N ASN A 167 -16.63 -15.63 -16.89
CA ASN A 167 -17.27 -16.75 -17.56
C ASN A 167 -18.08 -17.54 -16.52
N ASP A 168 -19.19 -18.16 -16.92
CA ASP A 168 -20.04 -18.97 -16.03
C ASP A 168 -19.26 -20.10 -15.32
N SER A 169 -18.07 -20.43 -15.80
CA SER A 169 -17.14 -21.41 -15.23
C SER A 169 -16.24 -20.86 -14.10
N PHE A 170 -16.26 -19.55 -13.81
CA PHE A 170 -15.47 -18.98 -12.73
C PHE A 170 -16.19 -19.19 -11.40
N ILE A 171 -15.55 -19.93 -10.49
CA ILE A 171 -16.10 -20.27 -9.18
C ILE A 171 -15.34 -19.45 -8.14
N PHE A 172 -16.07 -18.64 -7.37
CA PHE A 172 -15.51 -17.95 -6.21
C PHE A 172 -15.20 -18.97 -5.12
N ASP A 173 -13.96 -18.96 -4.63
CA ASP A 173 -13.54 -19.81 -3.52
C ASP A 173 -13.59 -18.99 -2.23
N TYR A 174 -14.68 -19.13 -1.49
CA TYR A 174 -14.89 -18.42 -0.22
C TYR A 174 -14.08 -19.01 0.94
N ILE A 175 -13.39 -20.14 0.75
CA ILE A 175 -12.54 -20.76 1.76
C ILE A 175 -11.10 -20.25 1.65
N GLN A 176 -10.74 -19.64 0.51
CA GLN A 176 -9.45 -19.00 0.29
C GLN A 176 -9.52 -17.49 0.59
N PRO A 177 -8.40 -16.87 1.00
CA PRO A 177 -8.38 -15.44 1.22
C PRO A 177 -8.62 -14.71 -0.10
N VAL A 178 -9.19 -13.51 -0.02
CA VAL A 178 -9.44 -12.68 -1.21
C VAL A 178 -10.26 -13.46 -2.26
N CYS A 179 -11.16 -14.35 -1.81
CA CYS A 179 -12.07 -15.12 -2.66
C CYS A 179 -11.46 -16.04 -3.71
N GLY A 180 -10.22 -16.51 -3.48
CA GLY A 180 -9.54 -17.47 -4.34
C GLY A 180 -8.13 -17.04 -4.72
N TRP A 181 -7.48 -17.88 -5.52
CA TRP A 181 -6.09 -17.68 -5.95
C TRP A 181 -5.87 -16.39 -6.75
N MET A 182 -6.83 -16.04 -7.61
CA MET A 182 -6.68 -14.91 -8.52
C MET A 182 -8.03 -14.27 -8.82
N PRO A 183 -8.06 -12.94 -9.03
CA PRO A 183 -9.27 -12.28 -9.48
C PRO A 183 -9.63 -12.79 -10.88
N CYS A 184 -10.92 -12.80 -11.18
CA CYS A 184 -11.42 -13.31 -12.45
C CYS A 184 -10.79 -12.69 -13.71
N TYR A 185 -10.41 -11.40 -13.66
CA TYR A 185 -9.71 -10.74 -14.78
C TYR A 185 -8.30 -11.31 -15.02
N ALA A 186 -7.70 -11.97 -14.04
CA ALA A 186 -6.39 -12.60 -14.16
C ALA A 186 -6.38 -13.75 -15.17
N SER A 187 -7.55 -14.36 -15.43
CA SER A 187 -7.70 -15.36 -16.50
C SER A 187 -7.43 -14.81 -17.90
N LYS A 188 -7.46 -13.48 -18.09
CA LYS A 188 -7.15 -12.82 -19.35
C LYS A 188 -5.68 -12.39 -19.35
N THR A 189 -4.83 -13.19 -20.00
CA THR A 189 -3.37 -12.99 -20.08
C THR A 189 -2.94 -11.54 -20.38
N PRO A 190 -3.56 -10.80 -21.32
CA PRO A 190 -3.12 -9.43 -21.60
C PRO A 190 -3.36 -8.47 -20.43
N ILE A 191 -4.49 -8.61 -19.71
CA ILE A 191 -4.84 -7.72 -18.61
C ILE A 191 -3.91 -7.98 -17.42
N VAL A 192 -3.70 -9.25 -17.07
CA VAL A 192 -2.83 -9.61 -15.94
C VAL A 192 -1.36 -9.28 -16.20
N MET A 193 -0.87 -9.48 -17.42
CA MET A 193 0.50 -9.09 -17.78
C MET A 193 0.68 -7.58 -17.71
N TYR A 194 -0.33 -6.81 -18.13
CA TYR A 194 -0.32 -5.36 -17.99
C TYR A 194 -0.31 -4.92 -16.52
N ASP A 195 -1.14 -5.55 -15.70
CA ASP A 195 -1.27 -5.28 -14.27
C ASP A 195 0.05 -5.56 -13.53
N ILE A 196 0.60 -6.77 -13.68
CA ILE A 196 1.88 -7.16 -13.10
C ILE A 196 2.99 -6.22 -13.56
N SER A 197 3.08 -5.91 -14.87
CA SER A 197 4.17 -5.09 -15.40
C SER A 197 4.07 -3.62 -14.98
N THR A 198 2.88 -3.03 -15.10
CA THR A 198 2.66 -1.58 -14.97
C THR A 198 2.36 -1.16 -13.55
N HIS A 199 1.63 -1.98 -12.78
CA HIS A 199 1.23 -1.69 -11.40
C HIS A 199 2.10 -2.41 -10.38
N GLY A 200 2.63 -3.57 -10.74
CA GLY A 200 3.60 -4.33 -9.93
C GLY A 200 5.04 -3.88 -10.16
N ILE A 201 5.65 -4.26 -11.29
CA ILE A 201 7.09 -4.18 -11.54
C ILE A 201 7.57 -2.74 -11.71
N LEU A 202 6.95 -1.97 -12.60
CA LEU A 202 7.42 -0.65 -12.97
C LEU A 202 7.52 0.32 -11.77
N PRO A 203 6.51 0.44 -10.87
CA PRO A 203 6.61 1.32 -9.72
C PRO A 203 7.73 0.90 -8.77
N ASN A 204 7.91 -0.41 -8.53
CA ASN A 204 8.97 -0.92 -7.67
C ASN A 204 10.38 -0.61 -8.24
N ILE A 205 10.57 -0.74 -9.56
CA ILE A 205 11.82 -0.33 -10.23
C ILE A 205 12.05 1.18 -10.05
N VAL A 206 11.03 2.00 -10.27
CA VAL A 206 11.13 3.45 -10.09
C VAL A 206 11.46 3.82 -8.64
N ILE A 207 10.81 3.17 -7.66
CA ILE A 207 11.09 3.33 -6.23
C ILE A 207 12.54 3.00 -5.94
N ALA A 208 13.05 1.85 -6.40
CA ALA A 208 14.42 1.42 -6.15
C ALA A 208 15.44 2.40 -6.76
N ILE A 209 15.32 2.71 -8.07
CA ILE A 209 16.24 3.60 -8.78
C ILE A 209 16.23 4.99 -8.16
N CYS A 210 15.05 5.57 -7.92
CA CYS A 210 14.94 6.89 -7.31
C CYS A 210 15.48 6.89 -5.87
N SER A 211 15.18 5.88 -5.07
CA SER A 211 15.66 5.81 -3.68
C SER A 211 17.19 5.74 -3.61
N ILE A 212 17.81 4.91 -4.45
CA ILE A 212 19.27 4.80 -4.55
C ILE A 212 19.87 6.12 -5.02
N ALA A 213 19.33 6.72 -6.10
CA ALA A 213 19.80 8.00 -6.61
C ALA A 213 19.68 9.13 -5.57
N LEU A 214 18.59 9.16 -4.81
CA LEU A 214 18.36 10.15 -3.75
C LEU A 214 19.38 9.97 -2.62
N LEU A 215 19.62 8.73 -2.18
CA LEU A 215 20.59 8.41 -1.14
C LEU A 215 22.01 8.85 -1.54
N ILE A 216 22.46 8.46 -2.74
CA ILE A 216 23.78 8.84 -3.27
C ILE A 216 23.92 10.38 -3.30
N ARG A 217 22.92 11.08 -3.84
CA ARG A 217 22.96 12.55 -3.93
C ARG A 217 22.93 13.23 -2.57
N VAL A 218 22.20 12.69 -1.60
CA VAL A 218 22.14 13.25 -0.24
C VAL A 218 23.49 13.13 0.46
N ILE A 219 24.18 12.00 0.30
CA ILE A 219 25.54 11.77 0.81
C ILE A 219 26.51 12.75 0.14
N TRP A 220 26.47 12.86 -1.18
CA TRP A 220 27.39 13.74 -1.93
C TRP A 220 27.16 15.23 -1.60
N HIS A 221 25.89 15.67 -1.55
CA HIS A 221 25.56 17.07 -1.30
C HIS A 221 25.88 17.50 0.15
N LYS A 222 25.81 16.57 1.11
CA LYS A 222 26.29 16.80 2.49
C LYS A 222 27.77 17.14 2.52
N HIS A 223 28.57 16.50 1.68
CA HIS A 223 30.01 16.75 1.57
C HIS A 223 30.33 18.14 0.97
N ILE A 224 29.53 18.59 0.00
CA ILE A 224 29.81 19.82 -0.76
C ILE A 224 29.29 21.10 -0.07
N ARG A 225 28.12 21.08 0.59
CA ARG A 225 27.45 22.33 1.06
C ARG A 225 27.37 22.49 2.57
N TYR A 226 28.52 22.50 3.25
CA TYR A 226 28.60 22.71 4.71
C TYR A 226 27.99 24.05 5.20
N ARG A 227 27.88 25.07 4.34
CA ARG A 227 27.42 26.43 4.71
C ARG A 227 25.89 26.67 4.74
N GLN A 228 25.03 25.74 4.31
CA GLN A 228 23.55 25.95 4.29
C GLN A 228 22.78 25.05 5.28
N GLN A 229 23.22 25.03 6.54
CA GLN A 229 22.78 24.03 7.52
C GLN A 229 21.28 24.04 7.84
N VAL A 230 20.62 25.21 7.89
CA VAL A 230 19.22 25.31 8.34
C VAL A 230 18.23 24.75 7.30
N LYS A 231 18.36 25.13 6.03
CA LYS A 231 17.51 24.59 4.95
C LYS A 231 17.74 23.08 4.76
N TRP A 232 18.97 22.63 4.94
CA TRP A 232 19.34 21.22 4.81
C TRP A 232 18.66 20.31 5.85
N LYS A 233 18.55 20.74 7.12
CA LYS A 233 17.88 19.96 8.16
C LYS A 233 16.42 19.64 7.80
N LYS A 234 15.71 20.60 7.18
CA LYS A 234 14.32 20.41 6.74
C LYS A 234 14.22 19.41 5.58
N TYR A 235 15.03 19.58 4.53
CA TYR A 235 15.02 18.68 3.38
C TYR A 235 15.43 17.26 3.75
N ARG A 236 16.45 17.10 4.59
CA ARG A 236 16.89 15.79 5.09
C ARG A 236 15.77 15.00 5.75
N LYS A 237 14.96 15.62 6.61
CA LYS A 237 13.84 14.91 7.29
C LYS A 237 12.80 14.41 6.28
N LEU A 238 12.41 15.25 5.33
CA LEU A 238 11.43 14.89 4.29
C LEU A 238 11.96 13.83 3.31
N THR A 239 13.27 13.82 3.07
CA THR A 239 13.95 12.78 2.30
C THR A 239 13.98 11.45 3.06
N ILE A 240 14.36 11.47 4.34
CA ILE A 240 14.36 10.27 5.19
C ILE A 240 12.97 9.66 5.23
N GLN A 241 11.92 10.47 5.37
CA GLN A 241 10.53 10.01 5.32
C GLN A 241 10.22 9.18 4.06
N MET A 242 10.45 9.75 2.87
CA MET A 242 10.15 9.06 1.62
C MET A 242 11.03 7.83 1.40
N LEU A 243 12.29 7.89 1.84
CA LEU A 243 13.22 6.76 1.77
C LEU A 243 12.77 5.63 2.70
N SER A 244 12.34 5.94 3.92
CA SER A 244 11.80 4.97 4.86
C SER A 244 10.53 4.31 4.33
N LEU A 245 9.60 5.09 3.75
CA LEU A 245 8.40 4.54 3.10
C LEU A 245 8.79 3.61 1.94
N SER A 246 9.75 4.03 1.11
CA SER A 246 10.24 3.24 -0.04
C SER A 246 10.90 1.93 0.40
N ILE A 247 11.73 1.96 1.45
CA ILE A 247 12.40 0.76 1.97
C ILE A 247 11.38 -0.24 2.51
N VAL A 248 10.40 0.23 3.30
CA VAL A 248 9.35 -0.65 3.83
C VAL A 248 8.55 -1.25 2.67
N PHE A 249 8.16 -0.44 1.69
CA PHE A 249 7.43 -0.97 0.54
C PHE A 249 8.25 -2.02 -0.23
N LEU A 250 9.52 -1.77 -0.51
CA LEU A 250 10.38 -2.74 -1.20
C LEU A 250 10.61 -4.02 -0.38
N ILE A 251 10.86 -3.94 0.92
CA ILE A 251 11.13 -5.12 1.76
C ILE A 251 9.93 -6.06 1.78
N PHE A 252 8.73 -5.52 1.97
CA PHE A 252 7.53 -6.30 2.19
C PHE A 252 6.81 -6.69 0.88
N ASN A 253 6.90 -5.86 -0.18
CA ASN A 253 6.24 -6.14 -1.47
C ASN A 253 7.11 -6.91 -2.49
N LEU A 254 8.44 -6.77 -2.44
CA LEU A 254 9.30 -7.43 -3.42
C LEU A 254 9.21 -8.98 -3.38
N PRO A 255 9.09 -9.64 -2.21
CA PRO A 255 8.92 -11.09 -2.16
C PRO A 255 7.68 -11.58 -2.92
N TYR A 256 6.54 -10.89 -2.75
CA TYR A 256 5.31 -11.16 -3.50
C TYR A 256 5.52 -10.99 -5.00
N LEU A 257 6.14 -9.89 -5.42
CA LEU A 257 6.39 -9.62 -6.83
C LEU A 257 7.31 -10.65 -7.48
N ILE A 258 8.36 -11.08 -6.77
CA ILE A 258 9.27 -12.14 -7.24
C ILE A 258 8.48 -13.44 -7.43
N TYR A 259 7.65 -13.81 -6.46
CA TYR A 259 6.81 -15.01 -6.54
C TYR A 259 5.92 -14.99 -7.79
N VAL A 260 5.19 -13.90 -8.01
CA VAL A 260 4.29 -13.75 -9.17
C VAL A 260 5.08 -13.84 -10.49
N ILE A 261 6.25 -13.21 -10.59
CA ILE A 261 7.08 -13.30 -11.80
C ILE A 261 7.52 -14.74 -12.07
N LEU A 262 7.93 -15.46 -11.02
CA LEU A 262 8.39 -16.84 -11.15
C LEU A 262 7.24 -17.80 -11.51
N GLU A 263 6.04 -17.56 -10.98
CA GLU A 263 4.81 -18.31 -11.29
C GLU A 263 4.41 -18.10 -12.76
N TYR A 264 4.22 -16.86 -13.18
CA TYR A 264 3.83 -16.54 -14.57
C TYR A 264 4.94 -16.86 -15.60
N GLY A 265 6.19 -16.92 -15.16
CA GLY A 265 7.32 -17.37 -15.96
C GLY A 265 7.37 -18.89 -16.17
N ASN A 266 6.45 -19.67 -15.56
CA ASN A 266 6.49 -21.13 -15.51
C ASN A 266 7.82 -21.69 -14.98
N ILE A 267 8.51 -20.92 -14.11
CA ILE A 267 9.76 -21.34 -13.47
C ILE A 267 9.45 -22.21 -12.25
N LEU A 268 8.36 -21.88 -11.56
CA LEU A 268 7.87 -22.61 -10.41
C LEU A 268 7.02 -23.82 -10.84
N PRO A 269 7.07 -24.95 -10.11
CA PRO A 269 6.17 -26.08 -10.35
C PRO A 269 4.71 -25.66 -10.23
N THR A 270 3.82 -26.27 -11.02
CA THR A 270 2.37 -25.99 -10.97
C THR A 270 1.69 -26.34 -9.65
N ASN A 271 2.39 -27.03 -8.75
CA ASN A 271 1.87 -27.54 -7.48
C ASN A 271 2.44 -26.77 -6.27
N ILE A 272 2.84 -25.51 -6.45
CA ILE A 272 3.26 -24.73 -5.29
C ILE A 272 2.11 -24.53 -4.34
N ASP A 273 2.45 -24.66 -3.07
CA ASP A 273 1.55 -24.56 -1.95
C ASP A 273 0.87 -23.19 -1.91
N PRO A 274 -0.47 -23.12 -1.98
CA PRO A 274 -1.20 -21.87 -1.87
C PRO A 274 -0.94 -21.12 -0.55
N GLU A 275 -0.41 -21.81 0.46
CA GLU A 275 0.04 -21.22 1.72
C GLU A 275 1.15 -20.16 1.54
N ILE A 276 2.08 -20.37 0.60
CA ILE A 276 3.18 -19.42 0.36
C ILE A 276 2.62 -18.10 -0.16
N TYR A 277 1.69 -18.16 -1.12
CA TYR A 277 1.05 -16.97 -1.68
C TYR A 277 0.24 -16.21 -0.62
N ASN A 278 -0.52 -16.94 0.20
CA ASN A 278 -1.28 -16.33 1.31
C ASN A 278 -0.35 -15.63 2.31
N TYR A 279 0.80 -16.23 2.63
CA TYR A 279 1.81 -15.59 3.47
C TYR A 279 2.40 -14.32 2.83
N LEU A 280 2.65 -14.33 1.52
CA LEU A 280 3.17 -13.18 0.79
C LEU A 280 2.16 -12.03 0.70
N ILE A 281 0.86 -12.33 0.51
CA ILE A 281 -0.21 -11.34 0.63
C ILE A 281 -0.20 -10.73 2.03
N ILE A 282 -0.12 -11.59 3.06
CA ILE A 282 -0.10 -11.12 4.45
C ILE A 282 1.05 -10.14 4.67
N LEU A 283 2.22 -10.45 4.10
CA LEU A 283 3.42 -9.61 4.14
C LEU A 283 3.19 -8.26 3.43
N THR A 284 2.48 -8.23 2.30
CA THR A 284 2.17 -6.99 1.58
C THR A 284 1.26 -6.05 2.37
N ASP A 285 0.30 -6.58 3.15
CA ASP A 285 -0.60 -5.77 3.98
C ASP A 285 0.17 -5.03 5.09
N PHE A 286 1.23 -5.65 5.63
CA PHE A 286 2.12 -4.98 6.59
C PHE A 286 2.78 -3.72 5.99
N CYS A 287 3.00 -3.65 4.67
CA CYS A 287 3.48 -2.41 4.03
C CYS A 287 2.57 -1.25 4.41
N ILE A 288 1.28 -1.43 4.17
CA ILE A 288 0.24 -0.39 4.27
C ILE A 288 -0.01 -0.05 5.74
N LEU A 289 -0.15 -1.06 6.59
CA LEU A 289 -0.37 -0.88 8.02
C LEU A 289 0.74 -0.06 8.68
N LEU A 290 1.98 -0.15 8.20
CA LEU A 290 3.14 0.56 8.74
C LEU A 290 3.32 2.00 8.23
N LEU A 291 2.75 2.37 7.07
CA LEU A 291 2.94 3.69 6.44
C LEU A 291 2.59 4.89 7.35
N PRO A 292 1.46 4.92 8.08
CA PRO A 292 1.14 6.08 8.91
C PRO A 292 2.10 6.24 10.08
N PHE A 293 2.61 5.15 10.67
CA PHE A 293 3.61 5.27 11.74
C PHE A 293 4.93 5.87 11.23
N ILE A 294 5.41 5.44 10.07
CA ILE A 294 6.62 5.99 9.43
C ILE A 294 6.42 7.49 9.13
N THR A 295 5.23 7.84 8.65
CA THR A 295 4.85 9.23 8.35
C THR A 295 4.81 10.09 9.62
N LEU A 296 4.23 9.57 10.70
CA LEU A 296 4.16 10.24 12.00
C LEU A 296 5.54 10.46 12.62
N LEU A 297 6.39 9.42 12.63
CA LEU A 297 7.77 9.50 13.15
C LEU A 297 8.63 10.50 12.37
N SER A 298 8.30 10.73 11.10
CA SER A 298 9.02 11.65 10.23
C SER A 298 8.56 13.11 10.32
N LEU A 299 7.46 13.40 11.03
CA LEU A 299 6.98 14.77 11.17
C LEU A 299 8.01 15.66 11.90
N PRO A 300 8.22 16.92 11.47
CA PRO A 300 9.23 17.76 12.09
C PRO A 300 8.94 18.05 13.57
N SER A 301 9.94 17.87 14.44
CA SER A 301 9.81 18.05 15.89
C SER A 301 9.30 19.42 16.35
N GLU A 302 9.51 20.46 15.55
CA GLU A 302 9.00 21.82 15.78
C GLU A 302 7.46 21.86 15.85
N PHE A 303 6.78 20.88 15.26
CA PHE A 303 5.32 20.72 15.36
C PHE A 303 4.85 20.32 16.75
N TRP A 304 5.64 19.51 17.47
CA TRP A 304 5.32 19.08 18.83
C TRP A 304 5.55 20.22 19.83
N LEU A 305 6.60 21.01 19.64
CA LEU A 305 7.07 21.99 20.63
C LEU A 305 6.32 23.34 20.60
N LYS A 306 5.80 23.80 19.46
CA LYS A 306 5.11 25.11 19.37
C LYS A 306 3.80 25.18 20.16
N LYS A 307 3.13 24.05 20.42
CA LYS A 307 1.90 24.02 21.22
C LYS A 307 2.16 24.27 22.72
N TRP A 308 3.37 23.99 23.20
CA TRP A 308 3.74 24.16 24.61
C TRP A 308 4.34 25.53 24.92
N ARG A 309 5.01 26.17 23.94
CA ARG A 309 5.65 27.48 24.16
C ARG A 309 4.65 28.64 24.32
N HIS A 310 3.41 28.51 23.85
CA HIS A 310 2.34 29.49 24.08
C HIS A 310 1.53 29.28 25.38
N ARG A 311 1.87 28.27 26.20
CA ARG A 311 1.21 28.01 27.49
C ARG A 311 2.08 28.28 28.71
N LEU A 312 3.33 28.70 28.52
CA LEU A 312 4.17 29.14 29.62
C LEU A 312 4.02 30.66 29.75
N PRO A 313 3.41 31.19 30.83
CA PRO A 313 3.55 32.60 31.14
C PRO A 313 5.03 32.90 31.30
N MET A 314 5.53 33.93 30.62
CA MET A 314 6.85 34.46 30.89
C MET A 314 6.77 35.14 32.26
N SER A 315 7.16 34.41 33.31
CA SER A 315 7.42 34.93 34.65
C SER A 315 8.88 35.35 34.75
#